data_AF-A0A2K3J5U9-F1
#
_entry.id   AF-A0A2K3J5U9-F1
#
_cell.length_a   1.000
_cell.length_b   1.000
_cell.length_c   1.000
_cell.angle_alpha   90.00
_cell.angle_beta   90.00
_cell.angle_gamma   90.00
#
_symmetry.space_group_name_H-M   'P 1'
#
loop_
_entity.id
_entity.type
_entity.pdbx_description
1 polymer ?
#
loop_
_entity_poly.entity_id
_entity_poly.type
_entity_poly.pdbx_seq_one_letter_code
_entity_poly.pdbx_strand_id
1 'polypeptide(L)' 'MSLLDEDTLKDIALAQNVITNEDVSVVVVDNGKIWRKKKGQGIRPFLEVIEEMGDEIHGSVIGDRILGRASA' A
#
# COMPACT_ATOMS: atom_id res chain seq x y z
N MET A 1 -16.23 -19.54 -1.03
CA MET A 1 -14.98 -19.34 -1.80
C MET A 1 -14.55 -17.91 -1.54
N SER A 2 -13.36 -17.69 -0.98
CA SER A 2 -12.81 -16.34 -0.83
C SER A 2 -12.53 -15.77 -2.22
N LEU A 3 -12.76 -14.46 -2.41
CA LEU A 3 -12.42 -13.76 -3.66
C LEU A 3 -10.89 -13.60 -3.84
N LEU A 4 -10.14 -13.81 -2.75
CA LEU A 4 -8.69 -13.64 -2.66
C LEU A 4 -8.06 -14.92 -2.10
N ASP A 5 -6.87 -15.27 -2.58
CA ASP A 5 -6.07 -16.33 -1.99
C ASP A 5 -5.54 -15.95 -0.59
N GLU A 6 -5.07 -16.94 0.16
CA GLU A 6 -4.58 -16.74 1.53
C GLU A 6 -3.34 -15.85 1.60
N ASP A 7 -2.50 -15.83 0.58
CA ASP A 7 -1.27 -15.05 0.59
C ASP A 7 -1.57 -13.58 0.35
N THR A 8 -2.47 -13.27 -0.60
CA THR A 8 -3.01 -11.93 -0.78
C THR A 8 -3.68 -11.40 0.49
N LEU A 9 -4.42 -12.23 1.23
CA LEU A 9 -5.02 -11.83 2.51
C LEU A 9 -3.97 -11.50 3.58
N LYS A 10 -2.88 -12.26 3.66
CA LYS A 10 -1.75 -11.95 4.57
C LYS A 10 -1.07 -10.65 4.18
N ASP A 11 -0.90 -10.39 2.89
CA ASP A 11 -0.28 -9.17 2.39
C ASP A 11 -1.13 -7.93 2.68
N ILE A 12 -2.45 -8.04 2.54
CA ILE A 12 -3.41 -7.00 2.98
C ILE A 12 -3.28 -6.75 4.48
N ALA A 13 -3.24 -7.80 5.30
CA ALA A 13 -3.11 -7.67 6.75
C ALA A 13 -1.78 -6.99 7.15
N LEU A 14 -0.69 -7.33 6.46
CA LEU A 14 0.62 -6.69 6.66
C LEU A 14 0.59 -5.22 6.24
N ALA A 15 0.03 -4.91 5.07
CA ALA A 15 -0.12 -3.53 4.59
C ALA A 15 -0.95 -2.69 5.57
N GLN A 16 -2.07 -3.24 6.06
CA GLN A 16 -2.92 -2.59 7.06
C GLN A 16 -2.18 -2.34 8.37
N ASN A 17 -1.42 -3.32 8.87
CA ASN A 17 -0.64 -3.18 10.09
C ASN A 17 0.39 -2.06 9.97
N VAL A 18 1.13 -2.00 8.86
CA VAL A 18 2.14 -0.97 8.59
C VAL A 18 1.49 0.41 8.49
N ILE A 19 0.41 0.54 7.71
CA ILE A 19 -0.31 1.82 7.58
C ILE A 19 -0.99 2.25 8.87
N THR A 20 -1.32 1.35 9.79
CA THR A 20 -1.95 1.75 11.05
C THR A 20 -0.92 2.16 12.09
N ASN A 21 0.20 1.44 12.18
CA ASN A 21 1.13 1.56 13.30
C ASN A 21 2.41 2.35 12.97
N GLU A 22 2.73 2.55 11.70
CA GLU A 22 3.88 3.35 11.27
C GLU A 22 3.47 4.71 10.71
N ASP A 23 4.37 5.69 10.75
CA ASP A 23 4.14 7.02 10.19
C ASP A 23 4.40 7.06 8.67
N VAL A 24 3.57 6.35 7.90
CA VAL A 24 3.64 6.25 6.44
C VAL A 24 2.30 6.59 5.78
N SER A 25 2.33 7.09 4.55
CA SER A 25 1.13 7.35 3.76
C SER A 25 0.85 6.26 2.74
N VAL A 26 1.88 5.61 2.18
CA VAL A 26 1.74 4.52 1.21
C VAL A 26 2.69 3.39 1.58
N VAL A 27 2.24 2.14 1.44
CA VAL A 27 3.06 0.94 1.55
C VAL A 27 2.77 0.00 0.38
N VAL A 28 3.80 -0.64 -0.14
CA VAL A 28 3.66 -1.74 -1.12
C VAL A 28 4.15 -3.02 -0.48
N VAL A 29 3.30 -4.03 -0.49
CA VAL A 29 3.54 -5.37 0.03
C VAL A 29 3.35 -6.37 -1.09
N ASP A 30 4.26 -7.33 -1.18
CA ASP A 30 4.12 -8.46 -2.10
C ASP A 30 4.89 -9.65 -1.53
N ASN A 31 4.27 -10.84 -1.55
CA ASN A 31 4.83 -12.09 -1.06
C ASN A 31 5.32 -12.01 0.39
N GLY A 32 4.52 -11.39 1.27
CA GLY A 32 4.82 -11.21 2.69
C GLY A 32 5.93 -10.20 3.00
N LYS A 33 6.40 -9.46 1.98
CA LYS A 33 7.52 -8.52 2.11
C LYS A 33 7.08 -7.08 1.80
N ILE A 34 7.57 -6.14 2.60
CA ILE A 34 7.40 -4.71 2.35
C ILE A 34 8.48 -4.26 1.35
N TRP A 35 8.05 -3.83 0.15
CA TRP A 35 8.95 -3.39 -0.91
C TRP A 35 9.23 -1.88 -0.88
N ARG A 36 8.20 -1.08 -0.62
CA ARG A 36 8.30 0.38 -0.55
C ARG A 36 7.45 0.91 0.60
N LYS A 37 7.94 1.98 1.21
CA LYS A 37 7.21 2.82 2.17
C LYS A 37 7.44 4.27 1.76
N LYS A 38 6.37 5.04 1.64
CA LYS A 38 6.43 6.48 1.41
C LYS A 38 5.62 7.20 2.46
N LYS A 39 6.07 8.41 2.80
CA LYS A 39 5.34 9.35 3.63
C LYS A 39 5.18 10.65 2.84
N GLY A 40 3.99 11.20 2.83
CA GLY A 40 3.70 12.51 2.26
C GLY A 40 2.21 12.82 2.32
N GLN A 41 1.78 13.79 1.50
CA GLN A 41 0.40 14.27 1.46
C GLN A 41 -0.16 14.22 0.04
N GLY A 42 -1.48 14.12 -0.05
CA GLY A 42 -2.20 14.01 -1.31
C GLY A 42 -1.78 12.75 -2.08
N ILE A 43 -1.86 12.82 -3.41
CA ILE A 43 -1.59 11.67 -4.30
C ILE A 43 -0.09 11.43 -4.58
N ARG A 44 0.78 12.38 -4.20
CA ARG A 44 2.21 12.35 -4.58
C ARG A 44 2.93 11.07 -4.13
N PRO A 45 2.78 10.57 -2.88
CA PRO A 45 3.47 9.35 -2.44
C PRO A 45 3.08 8.12 -3.26
N PHE A 46 1.85 8.06 -3.75
CA PHE A 46 1.36 6.97 -4.59
C PHE A 46 1.96 7.04 -5.99
N LEU A 47 2.02 8.24 -6.60
CA LEU A 47 2.67 8.44 -7.90
C LEU A 47 4.15 8.09 -7.87
N GLU A 48 4.88 8.50 -6.82
CA GLU A 48 6.30 8.17 -6.65
C GLU A 48 6.53 6.65 -6.60
N VAL A 49 5.64 5.91 -5.94
CA VAL A 49 5.72 4.44 -5.90
C VAL A 49 5.51 3.82 -7.28
N ILE A 50 4.52 4.31 -8.05
CA ILE A 50 4.26 3.83 -9.41
C ILE A 50 5.48 4.09 -10.31
N GLU A 51 6.05 5.30 -10.25
CA GLU A 51 7.22 5.65 -11.06
C GLU A 51 8.46 4.83 -10.68
N GLU A 52 8.66 4.54 -9.38
CA GLU A 52 9.81 3.78 -8.90
C GLU A 52 9.74 2.28 -9.16
N MET A 53 8.53 1.70 -9.18
CA MET A 53 8.34 0.26 -9.34
C MET A 53 8.00 -0.13 -10.79
N GLY A 54 7.36 0.76 -11.55
CA GLY A 54 6.92 0.46 -12.91
C GLY A 54 6.11 -0.84 -12.95
N ASP A 55 6.52 -1.78 -13.81
CA ASP A 55 5.84 -3.06 -13.98
C ASP A 55 5.95 -4.00 -12.76
N GLU A 56 6.96 -3.81 -11.90
CA GLU A 56 7.15 -4.64 -10.68
C GLU A 56 6.05 -4.41 -9.64
N ILE A 57 5.23 -3.37 -9.81
CA ILE A 57 4.07 -3.13 -8.94
C ILE A 57 2.93 -4.13 -9.22
N HIS A 58 2.94 -4.80 -10.38
CA HIS A 58 1.87 -5.73 -10.76
C HIS A 58 1.82 -6.93 -9.81
N GLY A 59 0.60 -7.29 -9.37
CA GLY A 59 0.38 -8.37 -8.40
C GLY A 59 0.65 -7.99 -6.94
N SER A 60 1.20 -6.80 -6.68
CA SER A 60 1.41 -6.32 -5.32
C SER A 60 0.13 -5.77 -4.66
N VAL A 61 0.12 -5.78 -3.34
CA VAL A 61 -0.87 -5.12 -2.50
C VAL A 61 -0.36 -3.73 -2.12
N ILE A 62 -1.16 -2.70 -2.42
CA ILE A 62 -0.87 -1.33 -2.05
C ILE A 62 -1.80 -0.90 -0.93
N GLY A 63 -1.23 -0.50 0.20
CA GLY A 63 -1.94 0.27 1.21
C GLY A 63 -1.75 1.76 0.93
N ASP A 64 -2.83 2.54 0.97
CA ASP A 64 -2.79 4.01 0.94
C ASP A 64 -3.60 4.60 2.10
N ARG A 65 -3.01 5.57 2.80
CA ARG A 65 -3.57 6.22 3.98
C ARG A 65 -4.25 7.52 3.56
N ILE A 66 -5.56 7.46 3.41
CA ILE A 66 -6.37 8.63 3.07
C ILE A 66 -6.83 9.33 4.36
N LEU A 67 -6.08 10.34 4.78
CA LEU A 67 -6.42 11.23 5.90
C LEU A 67 -7.10 12.50 5.39
N GLY A 68 -8.35 12.38 4.94
CA GLY A 68 -9.15 13.52 4.52
C GLY A 68 -10.61 13.35 4.93
N ARG A 69 -11.21 14.40 5.51
CA ARG A 69 -12.66 14.59 5.34
C ARG A 69 -12.82 15.07 3.92
N ALA A 70 -13.55 14.34 3.07
CA ALA A 70 -13.94 14.84 1.77
C ALA A 70 -14.73 16.14 1.99
N SER A 71 -14.08 17.29 1.79
CA SER A 71 -14.76 18.57 1.65
C SER A 71 -14.76 18.86 0.16
N ALA A 72 -15.93 18.72 -0.44
CA ALA A 72 -16.24 19.25 -1.76
C ALA A 72 -16.44 20.76 -1.69
#